data_AF-A0A2H4DTD6-F1
#
_entry.id   AF-A0A2H4DTD6-F1
#
_cell.length_a   1.000
_cell.length_b   1.000
_cell.length_c   1.000
_cell.angle_alpha   90.00
_cell.angle_beta   90.00
_cell.angle_gamma   90.00
#
_symmetry.space_group_name_H-M   'P 1'
#
loop_
_entity.id
_entity.type
_entity.pdbx_description
1 polymer ?
#
loop_
_entity_poly.entity_id
_entity_poly.type
_entity_poly.pdbx_seq_one_letter_code
_entity_poly.pdbx_strand_id
1 'polypeptide(L)'
;AYALAGNMSLDLTRDPLGEDAQGQPVYLRDIWPSADAVADTVQTVSAGLFSKAYASVFDGTPEWQAIEVGEEPTYHWPADSTYIRRTPFFDDMQKTPAPVQDIRGAHILAMLGDSVTTDHISPAGSIRPDSPAGCYLQEQGVAPTDFNAYGARRGN
;
A
#
# COMPACT_ATOMS: atom_id res chain seq x y z
N ALA A 1 -22.50 -9.00 0.32
CA ALA A 1 -23.36 -9.54 1.41
C ALA A 1 -23.15 -8.78 2.71
N TYR A 2 -22.03 -8.96 3.43
CA TYR A 2 -21.82 -8.30 4.74
C TYR A 2 -21.86 -6.77 4.71
N ALA A 3 -21.37 -6.13 3.65
CA ALA A 3 -21.50 -4.68 3.49
C ALA A 3 -22.96 -4.21 3.38
N LEU A 4 -23.84 -5.02 2.77
CA LEU A 4 -25.28 -4.74 2.70
C LEU A 4 -25.96 -5.00 4.06
N ALA A 5 -25.58 -6.09 4.74
CA ALA A 5 -26.08 -6.42 6.08
C ALA A 5 -25.60 -5.44 7.17
N GLY A 6 -24.54 -4.66 6.91
CA GLY A 6 -23.97 -3.69 7.84
C GLY A 6 -23.28 -4.30 9.07
N ASN A 7 -23.21 -5.63 9.16
CA ASN A 7 -22.58 -6.36 10.26
C ASN A 7 -22.19 -7.78 9.82
N MET A 8 -21.37 -8.45 10.64
CA MET A 8 -20.92 -9.83 10.40
C MET A 8 -21.56 -10.86 11.35
N SER A 9 -22.44 -10.42 12.25
CA SER A 9 -23.10 -11.28 13.24
C SER A 9 -24.35 -11.98 12.70
N LEU A 10 -24.82 -11.55 11.52
CA LEU A 10 -26.01 -12.05 10.84
C LEU A 10 -25.77 -13.43 10.20
N ASP A 11 -26.70 -14.37 10.39
CA ASP A 11 -26.67 -15.65 9.69
C ASP A 11 -27.22 -15.46 8.28
N LEU A 12 -26.32 -15.23 7.31
CA LEU A 12 -26.66 -14.98 5.90
C LEU A 12 -27.50 -16.09 5.23
N THR A 13 -27.59 -17.27 5.84
CA THR A 13 -28.39 -18.39 5.31
C THR A 13 -29.86 -18.32 5.75
N ARG A 14 -30.14 -17.63 6.86
CA ARG A 14 -31.46 -17.62 7.51
C ARG A 14 -32.05 -16.23 7.68
N ASP A 15 -31.20 -15.23 7.88
CA ASP A 15 -31.62 -13.86 8.18
C ASP A 15 -31.72 -13.02 6.90
N PRO A 16 -32.69 -12.09 6.81
CA PRO A 16 -32.78 -11.16 5.69
C PRO A 16 -31.66 -10.11 5.75
N LEU A 17 -31.20 -9.68 4.57
CA LEU A 17 -30.24 -8.58 4.42
C LEU A 17 -30.89 -7.21 4.63
N GLY A 18 -32.21 -7.13 4.43
CA GLY A 18 -33.00 -5.92 4.53
C GLY A 18 -34.40 -6.14 3.97
N GLU A 19 -35.11 -5.05 3.69
CA GLU A 19 -36.44 -5.07 3.07
C GLU A 19 -36.39 -4.41 1.69
N ASP A 20 -37.22 -4.88 0.76
CA ASP A 20 -37.43 -4.20 -0.52
C ASP A 20 -38.35 -2.97 -0.38
N ALA A 21 -38.64 -2.31 -1.50
CA ALA A 21 -39.50 -1.12 -1.52
C ALA A 21 -40.96 -1.39 -1.11
N GLN A 22 -41.36 -2.66 -1.01
CA GLN A 22 -42.68 -3.12 -0.57
C GLN A 22 -42.67 -3.67 0.86
N GLY A 23 -41.54 -3.54 1.57
CA GLY A 23 -41.36 -4.04 2.93
C GLY A 23 -41.20 -5.56 3.01
N GLN A 24 -40.89 -6.24 1.90
CA GLN A 24 -40.68 -7.69 1.90
C GLN A 24 -39.22 -8.02 2.27
N PRO A 25 -38.99 -9.04 3.10
CA PRO A 25 -37.63 -9.43 3.49
C PRO A 25 -36.85 -9.97 2.29
N VAL A 26 -35.68 -9.39 2.01
CA VAL A 26 -34.75 -9.82 0.96
C VAL A 26 -33.61 -10.61 1.59
N TYR A 27 -33.40 -11.84 1.13
CA TYR A 27 -32.36 -12.74 1.62
C TYR A 27 -31.18 -12.79 0.65
N LEU A 28 -30.04 -13.29 1.12
CA LEU A 28 -28.86 -13.46 0.26
C LEU A 28 -29.16 -14.34 -0.96
N ARG A 29 -29.92 -15.42 -0.78
CA ARG A 29 -30.33 -16.34 -1.85
C ARG A 29 -31.16 -15.66 -2.95
N ASP A 30 -31.82 -14.55 -2.65
CA ASP A 30 -32.68 -13.86 -3.62
C ASP A 30 -31.85 -12.99 -4.58
N ILE A 31 -30.63 -12.60 -4.17
CA ILE A 31 -29.74 -11.71 -4.93
C ILE A 31 -28.41 -12.34 -5.33
N TRP A 32 -28.15 -13.57 -4.88
CA TRP A 32 -26.90 -14.26 -5.20
C TRP A 32 -26.96 -14.77 -6.66
N PRO A 33 -26.01 -14.39 -7.51
CA PRO A 33 -26.02 -14.84 -8.90
C PRO A 33 -25.79 -16.36 -8.99
N SER A 34 -26.48 -17.02 -9.91
CA SER A 34 -26.24 -18.43 -10.21
C SER A 34 -24.89 -18.63 -10.92
N ALA A 35 -24.34 -19.84 -10.87
CA ALA A 35 -23.12 -20.18 -11.58
C ALA A 35 -23.25 -19.95 -13.10
N ASP A 36 -24.40 -20.30 -13.68
CA ASP A 36 -24.68 -20.09 -15.10
C ASP A 36 -24.74 -18.60 -15.45
N ALA A 37 -25.40 -17.78 -14.63
CA ALA A 37 -25.45 -16.33 -14.85
C ALA A 37 -24.06 -15.67 -14.77
N VAL A 38 -23.19 -16.15 -13.88
CA VAL A 38 -21.78 -15.73 -13.82
C VAL A 38 -21.03 -16.18 -15.07
N ALA A 39 -21.20 -17.44 -15.49
CA ALA A 39 -20.53 -17.98 -16.67
C ALA A 39 -20.91 -17.23 -17.94
N ASP A 40 -22.21 -16.96 -18.15
CA ASP A 40 -22.73 -16.20 -19.28
C ASP A 40 -22.18 -14.77 -19.29
N THR A 41 -22.11 -14.13 -18.12
CA THR A 41 -21.52 -12.78 -18.00
C THR A 41 -20.04 -12.80 -18.34
N VAL A 42 -19.28 -13.81 -17.92
CA VAL A 42 -17.84 -13.94 -18.23
C VAL A 42 -17.62 -14.11 -19.74
N GLN A 43 -18.53 -14.75 -20.48
CA GLN A 43 -18.41 -14.83 -21.95
C GLN A 43 -18.46 -13.46 -22.65
N THR A 44 -19.00 -12.42 -21.99
CA THR A 44 -19.00 -11.06 -22.56
C THR A 44 -17.62 -10.39 -22.50
N VAL A 45 -16.68 -10.96 -21.72
CA VAL A 45 -15.30 -10.49 -21.65
C VAL A 45 -14.57 -10.86 -22.94
N SER A 46 -14.19 -9.86 -23.72
CA SER A 46 -13.56 -10.04 -25.03
C SER A 46 -12.15 -9.47 -25.09
N ALA A 47 -11.33 -9.99 -26.01
CA ALA A 47 -10.00 -9.44 -26.29
C ALA A 47 -10.03 -7.93 -26.60
N GLY A 48 -11.11 -7.43 -27.21
CA GLY A 48 -11.28 -6.00 -27.50
C GLY A 48 -11.33 -5.12 -26.25
N LEU A 49 -11.86 -5.62 -25.12
CA LEU A 49 -11.86 -4.89 -23.84
C LEU A 49 -10.43 -4.69 -23.34
N PHE A 50 -9.58 -5.72 -23.46
CA PHE A 50 -8.17 -5.63 -23.09
C PHE A 50 -7.42 -4.68 -24.02
N SER A 51 -7.55 -4.87 -25.34
CA SER A 51 -6.90 -3.98 -26.31
C SER A 51 -7.27 -2.50 -26.07
N LYS A 52 -8.53 -2.22 -25.75
CA LYS A 52 -8.99 -0.86 -25.42
C LYS A 52 -8.36 -0.34 -24.13
N ALA A 53 -8.34 -1.13 -23.05
CA ALA A 53 -7.78 -0.71 -21.78
C ALA A 53 -6.25 -0.48 -21.85
N TYR A 54 -5.55 -1.31 -22.61
CA TYR A 54 -4.09 -1.22 -22.78
C TYR A 54 -3.64 -0.17 -23.80
N ALA A 55 -4.53 0.26 -24.71
CA ALA A 55 -4.20 1.26 -25.73
C ALA A 55 -3.70 2.58 -25.15
N SER A 56 -4.13 2.95 -23.94
CA SER A 56 -3.80 4.22 -23.28
C SER A 56 -3.16 4.04 -21.90
N VAL A 57 -2.67 2.83 -21.57
CA VAL A 57 -2.13 2.55 -20.21
C VAL A 57 -0.90 3.40 -19.89
N PHE A 58 -0.15 3.82 -20.92
CA PHE A 58 1.04 4.65 -20.79
C PHE A 58 0.78 6.14 -20.97
N ASP A 59 -0.41 6.52 -21.42
CA ASP A 59 -0.73 7.94 -21.64
C ASP A 59 -0.75 8.68 -20.29
N GLY A 60 -1.26 8.03 -19.24
CA GLY A 60 -1.43 8.67 -17.94
C GLY A 60 -2.46 9.81 -17.97
N THR A 61 -2.58 10.53 -16.86
CA THR A 61 -3.45 11.72 -16.76
C THR A 61 -2.69 12.98 -17.19
N PRO A 62 -3.37 14.11 -17.45
CA PRO A 62 -2.67 15.38 -17.72
C PRO A 62 -1.68 15.76 -16.62
N GLU A 63 -2.00 15.46 -15.35
CA GLU A 63 -1.10 15.69 -14.22
C GLU A 63 0.15 14.83 -14.29
N TRP A 64 0.04 13.56 -14.72
CA TRP A 64 1.19 12.67 -14.92
C TRP A 64 2.11 13.19 -16.03
N GLN A 65 1.52 13.61 -17.16
CA GLN A 65 2.27 14.15 -18.30
C GLN A 65 2.92 15.51 -18.00
N ALA A 66 2.36 16.27 -17.07
CA ALA A 66 2.87 17.58 -16.66
C ALA A 66 4.03 17.50 -15.64
N ILE A 67 4.40 16.30 -15.16
CA ILE A 67 5.55 16.14 -14.27
C ILE A 67 6.82 16.44 -15.06
N GLU A 68 7.51 17.50 -14.66
CA GLU A 68 8.84 17.84 -15.21
C GLU A 68 9.87 16.82 -14.71
N VAL A 69 10.66 16.28 -15.65
CA VAL A 69 11.74 15.33 -15.36
C VAL A 69 13.05 15.87 -15.92
N GLY A 70 14.14 15.66 -15.18
CA GLY A 70 15.49 15.94 -15.66
C GLY A 70 15.97 14.88 -16.66
N GLU A 71 16.84 15.27 -17.58
CA GLU A 71 17.47 14.35 -18.56
C GLU A 71 18.84 13.82 -18.07
N GLU A 72 19.22 14.14 -16.83
CA GLU A 72 20.52 13.77 -16.30
C GLU A 72 20.64 12.26 -16.02
N PRO A 73 21.81 11.65 -16.29
CA PRO A 73 22.04 10.23 -16.00
C PRO A 73 22.11 9.93 -14.49
N THR A 74 22.25 10.95 -13.65
CA THR A 74 22.34 10.83 -12.20
C THR A 74 21.30 11.71 -11.53
N TYR A 75 20.62 11.16 -10.52
CA TYR A 75 19.59 11.89 -9.78
C TYR A 75 20.18 13.05 -8.95
N HIS A 76 19.57 14.23 -9.07
CA HIS A 76 19.87 15.36 -8.19
C HIS A 76 19.15 15.17 -6.86
N TRP A 77 19.90 14.92 -5.78
CA TRP A 77 19.36 14.70 -4.43
C TRP A 77 19.03 16.03 -3.75
N PRO A 78 17.75 16.41 -3.58
CA PRO A 78 17.40 17.67 -2.93
C PRO A 78 17.69 17.59 -1.43
N ALA A 79 18.43 18.56 -0.88
CA ALA A 79 18.91 18.52 0.51
C ALA A 79 17.79 18.64 1.56
N ASP A 80 16.66 19.22 1.17
CA ASP A 80 15.46 19.47 1.98
C ASP A 80 14.35 18.44 1.73
N SER A 81 14.54 17.50 0.79
CA SER A 81 13.53 16.48 0.50
C SER A 81 13.26 15.62 1.73
N THR A 82 12.00 15.48 2.11
CA THR A 82 11.57 14.55 3.18
C THR A 82 11.05 13.23 2.62
N TYR A 83 11.12 13.03 1.30
CA TYR A 83 10.63 11.83 0.60
C TYR A 83 11.72 11.01 -0.09
N ILE A 84 12.75 11.67 -0.64
CA ILE A 84 13.84 11.02 -1.39
C ILE A 84 15.17 11.51 -0.81
N ARG A 85 15.94 10.60 -0.20
CA ARG A 85 17.25 10.88 0.38
C ARG A 85 18.29 9.92 -0.18
N ARG A 86 19.53 10.42 -0.31
CA ARG A 86 20.68 9.58 -0.68
C ARG A 86 21.02 8.68 0.51
N THR A 87 20.91 7.38 0.33
CA THR A 87 21.21 6.41 1.38
C THR A 87 22.72 6.25 1.57
N PRO A 88 23.20 6.00 2.80
CA PRO A 88 24.63 5.88 3.09
C PRO A 88 25.21 4.50 2.72
N PHE A 89 24.42 3.59 2.14
CA PHE A 89 24.82 2.19 1.92
C PHE A 89 26.12 2.01 1.11
N PHE A 90 26.47 3.00 0.29
CA PHE A 90 27.61 2.94 -0.61
C PHE A 90 28.74 3.92 -0.23
N ASP A 91 28.61 4.70 0.84
CA ASP A 91 29.55 5.78 1.16
C ASP A 91 30.99 5.27 1.39
N ASP A 92 31.12 4.11 2.03
CA ASP A 92 32.42 3.47 2.31
C ASP A 92 32.66 2.20 1.46
N MET A 93 31.87 1.98 0.41
CA MET A 93 31.96 0.75 -0.38
C MET A 93 33.23 0.75 -1.24
N GLN A 94 34.14 -0.17 -0.92
CA GLN A 94 35.34 -0.39 -1.71
C GLN A 94 35.06 -1.30 -2.92
N LYS A 95 35.87 -1.15 -3.98
CA LYS A 95 35.82 -2.01 -5.16
C LYS A 95 36.02 -3.49 -4.83
N THR A 96 36.87 -3.76 -3.84
CA THR A 96 37.11 -5.11 -3.32
C THR A 96 36.53 -5.19 -1.92
N PRO A 97 35.59 -6.10 -1.65
CA PRO A 97 35.02 -6.26 -0.31
C PRO A 97 36.11 -6.64 0.70
N ALA A 98 36.02 -6.07 1.90
CA ALA A 98 36.82 -6.53 3.04
C ALA A 98 36.45 -7.99 3.38
N PRO A 99 37.41 -8.77 3.93
CA PRO A 99 37.09 -10.11 4.42
C PRO A 99 36.07 -10.05 5.56
N VAL A 100 35.21 -11.06 5.65
CA VAL A 100 34.26 -11.22 6.76
C VAL A 100 35.02 -11.36 8.07
N GLN A 101 34.55 -10.69 9.12
CA GLN A 101 35.15 -10.71 10.46
C GLN A 101 34.15 -11.19 11.51
N ASP A 102 34.66 -11.71 12.62
CA ASP A 102 33.84 -12.05 13.78
C ASP A 102 33.18 -10.79 14.37
N ILE A 103 31.90 -10.90 14.74
CA ILE A 103 31.23 -9.89 15.57
C ILE A 103 31.54 -10.20 17.04
N ARG A 104 32.23 -9.29 17.74
CA ARG A 104 32.63 -9.46 19.15
C ARG A 104 32.00 -8.36 20.02
N GLY A 105 31.47 -8.74 21.18
CA GLY A 105 30.87 -7.79 22.14
C GLY A 105 29.52 -7.20 21.73
N ALA A 106 28.77 -7.86 20.85
CA ALA A 106 27.43 -7.40 20.47
C ALA A 106 26.43 -7.49 21.64
N HIS A 107 25.49 -6.54 21.65
CA HIS A 107 24.36 -6.54 22.58
C HIS A 107 23.07 -6.95 21.85
N ILE A 108 22.15 -7.58 22.58
CA ILE A 108 20.82 -7.91 22.07
C ILE A 108 20.01 -6.61 21.97
N LEU A 109 19.65 -6.21 20.75
CA LEU A 109 18.78 -5.05 20.51
C LEU A 109 17.31 -5.37 20.81
N ALA A 110 16.85 -6.55 20.43
CA ALA A 110 15.49 -7.02 20.67
C ALA A 110 15.49 -8.55 20.85
N MET A 111 14.67 -9.02 21.79
CA MET A 111 14.34 -10.44 21.96
C MET A 111 12.85 -10.60 21.67
N LEU A 112 12.53 -11.32 20.59
CA LEU A 112 11.18 -11.41 20.04
C LEU A 112 10.64 -12.84 20.19
N GLY A 113 9.32 -12.98 20.26
CA GLY A 113 8.61 -14.26 20.25
C GLY A 113 8.26 -14.73 18.83
N ASP A 114 7.24 -15.58 18.75
CA ASP A 114 6.75 -16.12 17.48
C ASP A 114 5.88 -15.09 16.71
N SER A 115 5.66 -15.37 15.42
CA SER A 115 4.74 -14.61 14.55
C SER A 115 5.08 -13.12 14.36
N VAL A 116 6.36 -12.77 14.42
CA VAL A 116 6.84 -11.43 14.02
C VAL A 116 6.70 -11.26 12.49
N THR A 117 5.68 -10.54 12.07
CA THR A 117 5.49 -10.14 10.67
C THR A 117 6.41 -9.00 10.26
N THR A 118 6.54 -8.78 8.95
CA THR A 118 7.25 -7.63 8.38
C THR A 118 6.63 -6.29 8.76
N ASP A 119 5.33 -6.22 9.07
CA ASP A 119 4.70 -4.98 9.55
C ASP A 119 5.15 -4.60 10.97
N HIS A 120 5.53 -5.57 11.81
CA HIS A 120 6.16 -5.25 13.10
C HIS A 120 7.58 -4.71 12.93
N ILE A 121 8.31 -5.19 11.92
CA ILE A 121 9.72 -4.82 11.67
C ILE A 121 9.81 -3.50 10.87
N SER A 122 8.91 -3.32 9.91
CA SER A 122 8.87 -2.22 8.95
C SER A 122 7.41 -1.85 8.65
N PRO A 123 6.73 -1.11 9.55
CA PRO A 123 5.35 -0.73 9.36
C PRO A 123 5.20 0.10 8.07
N ALA A 124 4.11 -0.09 7.32
CA ALA A 124 3.82 0.71 6.13
C ALA A 124 2.74 1.79 6.37
N GLY A 125 2.04 1.72 7.50
CA GLY A 125 0.89 2.57 7.83
C GLY A 125 1.24 3.95 8.42
N SER A 126 0.32 4.51 9.19
CA SER A 126 0.41 5.87 9.73
C SER A 126 1.62 6.06 10.66
N ILE A 127 2.23 7.24 10.57
CA ILE A 127 3.33 7.66 11.45
C ILE A 127 2.73 8.38 12.66
N ARG A 128 3.11 7.97 13.88
CA ARG A 128 2.65 8.64 15.10
C ARG A 128 3.49 9.89 15.40
N PRO A 129 2.90 11.02 15.82
CA PRO A 129 3.65 12.26 16.14
C PRO A 129 4.72 12.12 17.22
N ASP A 130 4.52 11.20 18.16
CA ASP A 130 5.44 10.92 19.27
C ASP A 130 6.46 9.81 18.96
N SER A 131 6.47 9.27 17.75
CA SER A 131 7.49 8.33 17.29
C SER A 131 8.76 9.04 16.82
N PRO A 132 9.93 8.38 16.80
CA PRO A 132 11.16 8.98 16.28
C PRO A 132 11.02 9.57 14.86
N ALA A 133 10.32 8.89 13.96
CA ALA A 133 10.05 9.39 12.61
C ALA A 133 9.12 10.62 12.62
N GLY A 134 8.12 10.63 13.50
CA GLY A 134 7.23 11.79 13.69
C GLY A 134 7.98 13.01 14.22
N CYS A 135 8.87 12.83 15.19
CA CYS A 135 9.75 13.90 15.69
C CYS A 135 10.66 14.43 14.58
N TYR A 136 11.34 13.55 13.83
CA TYR A 136 12.17 13.94 12.69
C TYR A 136 11.40 14.77 11.66
N LEU A 137 10.20 14.32 11.25
CA LEU A 137 9.40 15.05 10.27
C LEU A 137 8.98 16.44 10.79
N GLN A 138 8.63 16.56 12.07
CA GLN A 138 8.33 17.86 12.69
C GLN A 138 9.55 18.78 12.76
N GLU A 139 10.74 18.23 13.06
CA GLU A 139 12.01 18.98 13.02
C GLU A 139 12.34 19.47 11.60
N GLN A 140 11.93 18.73 10.56
CA GLN A 140 12.00 19.15 9.16
C GLN A 140 10.83 20.07 8.73
N GLY A 141 9.96 20.49 9.66
CA GLY A 141 8.85 21.42 9.40
C GLY A 141 7.59 20.79 8.80
N VAL A 142 7.48 19.46 8.77
CA VAL A 142 6.29 18.75 8.26
C VAL A 142 5.23 18.65 9.35
N ALA A 143 4.01 19.11 9.06
CA ALA A 143 2.89 18.99 9.98
C ALA A 143 2.40 17.53 10.10
N PRO A 144 1.84 17.10 11.25
CA PRO A 144 1.34 15.74 11.44
C PRO A 144 0.32 15.27 10.39
N THR A 145 -0.50 16.17 9.86
CA THR A 145 -1.46 15.87 8.77
C THR A 145 -0.77 15.51 7.46
N ASP A 146 0.47 15.95 7.27
CA ASP A 146 1.26 15.81 6.05
C ASP A 146 2.36 14.74 6.17
N PHE A 147 2.37 14.00 7.29
CA PHE A 147 3.31 12.89 7.48
C PHE A 147 3.20 11.81 6.41
N ASN A 148 2.00 11.63 5.84
CA ASN A 148 1.69 10.50 5.00
C ASN A 148 1.87 9.18 5.79
N ALA A 149 2.12 8.07 5.09
CA ALA A 149 2.40 6.77 5.70
C ALA A 149 3.88 6.39 5.56
N TYR A 150 4.38 5.50 6.42
CA TYR A 150 5.74 4.94 6.29
C TYR A 150 6.01 4.37 4.89
N GLY A 151 5.00 3.73 4.28
CA GLY A 151 5.10 3.21 2.90
C GLY A 151 5.40 4.29 1.85
N ALA A 152 4.87 5.50 2.03
CA ALA A 152 5.11 6.63 1.13
C ALA A 152 6.49 7.29 1.36
N ARG A 153 7.11 7.03 2.51
CA ARG A 153 8.40 7.60 2.92
C ARG A 153 9.58 6.66 2.62
N ARG A 154 9.39 5.53 1.95
CA ARG A 154 10.43 4.51 1.68
C ARG A 154 11.67 4.99 0.93
N GLY A 155 11.60 6.14 0.27
CA GLY A 155 12.76 6.77 -0.37
C GLY A 155 13.65 7.57 0.59
N ASN A 156 13.24 7.72 1.85
CA ASN A 156 13.96 8.36 2.95
C ASN A 156 14.20 7.35 4.08
#